data_AF-A0A9D7XEQ8-F1
#
_entry.id   AF-A0A9D7XEQ8-F1
#
_cell.length_a   1.000
_cell.length_b   1.000
_cell.length_c   1.000
_cell.angle_alpha   90.00
_cell.angle_beta   90.00
_cell.angle_gamma   90.00
#
_symmetry.space_group_name_H-M   'P 1'
#
loop_
_entity.id
_entity.type
_entity.pdbx_description
1 polymer ?
#
loop_
_entity_poly.entity_id
_entity_poly.type
_entity_poly.pdbx_seq_one_letter_code
_entity_poly.pdbx_strand_id
1 'polypeptide(L)'
;MKILQITPIVSVKINIHCPSLRSIEYLGSGNVVMQNEFAESNVAIKLTGSGDLSTKFNSSHINVDLLGSGNIINEGSSESMNINLNGSGDVTCEHTSSKNATVVLMGSGNVRLSVSEQLNVQLLGSGDVDYIGDPKLNTSKMGSGSVNRIEK
;
A
#
# COMPACT_ATOMS: atom_id res chain seq x y z
N MET A 1 22.40 28.39 -18.04
CA MET A 1 21.31 28.53 -17.04
C MET A 1 21.71 27.72 -15.82
N LYS A 2 22.01 28.34 -14.68
CA LYS A 2 22.38 27.62 -13.45
C LYS A 2 21.15 27.55 -12.55
N ILE A 3 20.68 26.34 -12.26
CA ILE A 3 19.57 26.12 -11.32
C ILE A 3 20.19 26.03 -9.92
N LEU A 4 19.79 26.95 -9.04
CA LEU A 4 20.14 26.89 -7.63
C LEU A 4 19.09 26.01 -6.92
N GLN A 5 19.52 24.85 -6.44
CA GLN A 5 18.66 23.93 -5.70
C GLN A 5 18.89 24.16 -4.21
N ILE A 6 17.84 24.59 -3.48
CA ILE A 6 17.88 24.78 -2.03
C ILE A 6 17.30 23.51 -1.39
N THR A 7 18.14 22.76 -0.68
CA THR A 7 17.70 21.59 0.11
C THR A 7 17.63 22.00 1.59
N PRO A 8 16.49 21.82 2.27
CA PRO A 8 16.37 22.10 3.70
C PRO A 8 17.37 21.25 4.52
N ILE A 9 18.08 21.88 5.46
CA ILE A 9 19.17 21.26 6.25
C ILE A 9 18.65 20.68 7.58
N VAL A 10 17.34 20.79 7.86
CA VAL A 10 16.75 20.42 9.16
C VAL A 10 15.49 19.57 8.97
N SER A 11 15.35 18.54 9.80
CA SER A 11 14.16 17.69 9.81
C SER A 11 12.95 18.44 10.39
N VAL A 12 11.81 18.36 9.70
CA VAL A 12 10.54 18.91 10.17
C VAL A 12 9.67 17.77 10.68
N LYS A 13 9.20 17.86 11.91
CA LYS A 13 8.25 16.91 12.51
C LYS A 13 6.89 17.57 12.68
N ILE A 14 5.86 16.96 12.12
CA ILE A 14 4.46 17.41 12.22
C ILE A 14 3.68 16.33 12.99
N ASN A 15 2.96 16.73 14.03
CA ASN A 15 2.06 15.84 14.76
C ASN A 15 0.62 16.27 14.49
N ILE A 16 -0.24 15.32 14.11
CA ILE A 16 -1.66 15.56 13.80
C ILE A 16 -2.49 14.71 14.75
N HIS A 17 -3.51 15.32 15.36
CA HIS A 17 -4.49 14.65 16.20
C HIS A 17 -5.88 14.87 15.62
N CYS A 18 -6.63 13.80 15.43
CA CYS A 18 -8.00 13.85 14.95
C CYS A 18 -8.80 12.67 15.54
N PRO A 19 -10.12 12.85 15.78
CA PRO A 19 -10.97 11.77 16.30
C PRO A 19 -11.36 10.74 15.23
N SER A 20 -11.23 11.09 13.95
CA SER A 20 -11.60 10.27 12.79
C SER A 20 -10.67 10.60 11.64
N LEU A 21 -10.27 9.57 10.88
CA LEU A 21 -9.32 9.70 9.78
C LEU A 21 -9.68 8.73 8.66
N ARG A 22 -10.19 9.26 7.54
CA ARG A 22 -10.63 8.46 6.40
C ARG A 22 -9.66 8.47 5.22
N SER A 23 -8.73 9.42 5.20
CA SER A 23 -7.80 9.52 4.08
C SER A 23 -6.45 10.09 4.51
N ILE A 24 -5.40 9.50 3.96
CA ILE A 24 -4.05 10.01 4.01
C ILE A 24 -3.58 10.13 2.56
N GLU A 25 -3.27 11.33 2.11
CA GLU A 25 -2.62 11.58 0.82
C GLU A 25 -1.29 12.30 1.08
N TYR A 26 -0.18 11.61 0.80
CA TYR A 26 1.16 12.12 1.03
C TYR A 26 1.92 12.26 -0.28
N LEU A 27 2.43 13.48 -0.53
CA LEU A 27 3.27 13.80 -1.69
C LEU A 27 4.64 14.24 -1.18
N GLY A 28 5.67 13.44 -1.41
CA GLY A 28 7.02 13.78 -0.95
C GLY A 28 7.95 12.59 -0.74
N SER A 29 8.98 12.84 0.06
CA SER A 29 10.08 11.90 0.34
C SER A 29 10.31 11.65 1.84
N GLY A 30 9.43 12.15 2.70
CA GLY A 30 9.48 11.95 4.15
C GLY A 30 8.54 10.83 4.60
N ASN A 31 8.48 10.62 5.92
CA ASN A 31 7.78 9.48 6.49
C ASN A 31 6.54 9.92 7.26
N VAL A 32 5.44 9.19 7.08
CA VAL A 32 4.22 9.34 7.87
C VAL A 32 4.02 8.05 8.66
N VAL A 33 3.87 8.19 9.98
CA VAL A 33 3.70 7.05 10.89
C VAL A 33 2.46 7.29 11.74
N MET A 34 1.51 6.39 11.66
CA MET A 34 0.32 6.39 12.50
C MET A 34 0.63 5.65 13.81
N GLN A 35 0.43 6.33 14.94
CA GLN A 35 0.71 5.76 16.26
C GLN A 35 -0.45 4.94 16.81
N ASN A 36 -1.68 5.33 16.46
CA ASN A 36 -2.91 4.71 16.95
C ASN A 36 -3.68 4.07 15.80
N GLU A 37 -4.50 3.09 16.12
CA GLU A 37 -5.43 2.48 15.17
C GLU A 37 -6.66 3.39 14.95
N PHE A 38 -7.17 3.39 13.72
CA PHE A 38 -8.43 4.04 13.37
C PHE A 38 -9.41 3.02 12.82
N ALA A 39 -10.69 3.18 13.21
CA ALA A 39 -11.79 2.36 12.73
C ALA A 39 -12.75 3.23 11.91
N GLU A 40 -12.89 2.93 10.63
CA GLU A 40 -13.71 3.68 9.67
C GLU A 40 -14.37 2.71 8.69
N SER A 41 -15.43 3.12 8.00
CA SER A 41 -16.04 2.26 6.98
C SER A 41 -15.24 2.20 5.68
N ASN A 42 -14.65 3.34 5.28
CA ASN A 42 -13.92 3.48 4.03
C ASN A 42 -12.66 4.32 4.27
N VAL A 43 -11.51 3.80 3.85
CA VAL A 43 -10.21 4.43 4.02
C VAL A 43 -9.48 4.51 2.68
N ALA A 44 -8.82 5.64 2.42
CA ALA A 44 -7.94 5.84 1.28
C ALA A 44 -6.52 6.22 1.73
N ILE A 45 -5.54 5.39 1.41
CA ILE A 45 -4.11 5.61 1.68
C ILE A 45 -3.43 5.83 0.34
N LYS A 46 -2.85 7.01 0.14
CA LYS A 46 -2.19 7.38 -1.11
C LYS A 46 -0.81 7.96 -0.86
N LEU A 47 0.19 7.40 -1.52
CA LEU A 47 1.56 7.87 -1.53
C LEU A 47 1.97 8.24 -2.95
N THR A 48 2.47 9.45 -3.15
CA THR A 48 3.14 9.84 -4.39
C THR A 48 4.54 10.35 -4.10
N GLY A 49 5.56 9.68 -4.62
CA GLY A 49 6.97 10.02 -4.40
C GLY A 49 7.79 8.85 -3.87
N SER A 50 8.66 9.13 -2.91
CA SER A 50 9.70 8.19 -2.42
C SER A 50 9.74 8.08 -0.90
N GLY A 51 8.74 8.61 -0.21
CA GLY A 51 8.61 8.53 1.25
C GLY A 51 7.96 7.23 1.69
N ASP A 52 7.80 7.04 3.01
CA ASP A 52 7.18 5.84 3.57
C ASP A 52 5.90 6.17 4.36
N LEU A 53 4.87 5.33 4.22
CA LEU A 53 3.64 5.39 5.01
C LEU A 53 3.51 4.13 5.87
N SER A 54 3.39 4.30 7.18
CA SER A 54 3.02 3.23 8.11
C SER A 54 1.67 3.56 8.75
N THR A 55 0.67 2.72 8.49
CA THR A 55 -0.74 2.96 8.79
C THR A 55 -1.37 1.76 9.50
N LYS A 56 -2.45 1.99 10.23
CA LYS A 56 -3.13 1.00 11.09
C LYS A 56 -4.65 1.17 11.04
N PHE A 57 -5.28 0.60 10.02
CA PHE A 57 -6.72 0.76 9.79
C PHE A 57 -7.51 -0.54 9.95
N ASN A 58 -8.62 -0.45 10.68
CA ASN A 58 -9.67 -1.46 10.73
C ASN A 58 -10.87 -0.91 9.95
N SER A 59 -11.15 -1.43 8.76
CA SER A 59 -12.17 -0.82 7.89
C SER A 59 -12.83 -1.78 6.92
N SER A 60 -14.11 -1.59 6.61
CA SER A 60 -14.79 -2.43 5.61
C SER A 60 -14.07 -2.37 4.25
N HIS A 61 -13.68 -1.18 3.81
CA HIS A 61 -12.99 -0.97 2.55
C HIS A 61 -11.71 -0.15 2.73
N ILE A 62 -10.59 -0.69 2.24
CA ILE A 62 -9.30 0.01 2.21
C ILE A 62 -8.84 0.14 0.76
N ASN A 63 -8.58 1.36 0.31
CA ASN A 63 -7.95 1.65 -0.98
C ASN A 63 -6.52 2.13 -0.74
N VAL A 64 -5.55 1.49 -1.38
CA VAL A 64 -4.12 1.79 -1.27
C VAL A 64 -3.56 2.12 -2.64
N ASP A 65 -3.08 3.34 -2.82
CA ASP A 65 -2.46 3.81 -4.06
C ASP A 65 -1.01 4.22 -3.81
N LEU A 66 -0.07 3.49 -4.41
CA LEU A 66 1.36 3.85 -4.41
C LEU A 66 1.77 4.28 -5.81
N LEU A 67 2.14 5.55 -5.96
CA LEU A 67 2.67 6.14 -7.20
C LEU A 67 4.12 6.59 -6.97
N GLY A 68 5.09 5.72 -7.27
CA GLY A 68 6.51 6.04 -7.13
C GLY A 68 7.38 4.90 -6.61
N SER A 69 8.32 5.23 -5.73
CA SER A 69 9.37 4.31 -5.26
C SER A 69 9.44 4.16 -3.74
N GLY A 70 8.49 4.76 -3.01
CA GLY A 70 8.39 4.67 -1.57
C GLY A 70 7.63 3.43 -1.11
N ASN A 71 7.41 3.26 0.20
CA ASN A 71 6.74 2.08 0.73
C ASN A 71 5.45 2.41 1.48
N ILE A 72 4.44 1.55 1.36
CA ILE A 72 3.23 1.62 2.18
C ILE A 72 3.13 0.33 3.00
N ILE A 73 2.97 0.48 4.30
CA ILE A 73 2.65 -0.59 5.23
C ILE A 73 1.29 -0.28 5.87
N ASN A 74 0.36 -1.23 5.81
CA ASN A 74 -0.89 -1.18 6.55
C ASN A 74 -1.04 -2.43 7.44
N GLU A 75 -1.42 -2.20 8.69
CA GLU A 75 -1.82 -3.22 9.67
C GLU A 75 -3.32 -3.09 9.98
N GLY A 76 -3.96 -4.18 10.40
CA GLY A 76 -5.35 -4.17 10.89
C GLY A 76 -6.24 -5.20 10.20
N SER A 77 -7.41 -4.77 9.74
CA SER A 77 -8.41 -5.66 9.13
C SER A 77 -9.25 -4.97 8.08
N SER A 78 -9.69 -5.75 7.09
CA SER A 78 -10.67 -5.28 6.11
C SER A 78 -11.62 -6.34 5.58
N GLU A 79 -12.77 -5.92 5.08
CA GLU A 79 -13.62 -6.83 4.30
C GLU A 79 -13.14 -6.89 2.84
N SER A 80 -12.80 -5.74 2.27
CA SER A 80 -12.27 -5.61 0.92
C SER A 80 -11.09 -4.64 0.86
N MET A 81 -10.06 -5.03 0.11
CA MET A 81 -8.88 -4.21 -0.12
C MET A 81 -8.62 -4.02 -1.61
N ASN A 82 -8.36 -2.79 -2.04
CA ASN A 82 -7.90 -2.47 -3.37
C ASN A 82 -6.50 -1.90 -3.27
N ILE A 83 -5.54 -2.52 -3.96
CA ILE A 83 -4.13 -2.07 -3.98
C ILE A 83 -3.76 -1.76 -5.43
N ASN A 84 -3.38 -0.51 -5.69
CA ASN A 84 -2.80 -0.09 -6.95
C ASN A 84 -1.36 0.36 -6.71
N LEU A 85 -0.40 -0.35 -7.29
CA LEU A 85 1.00 -0.01 -7.26
C LEU A 85 1.43 0.37 -8.67
N ASN A 86 1.86 1.62 -8.85
CA ASN A 86 2.48 2.10 -10.08
C ASN A 86 3.87 2.65 -9.77
N GLY A 87 4.90 1.88 -10.13
CA GLY A 87 6.30 2.24 -9.92
C GLY A 87 7.16 1.09 -9.42
N SER A 88 8.09 1.40 -8.52
CA SER A 88 9.13 0.47 -8.06
C SER A 88 9.19 0.32 -6.53
N GLY A 89 8.28 0.94 -5.80
CA GLY A 89 8.18 0.80 -4.34
C GLY A 89 7.38 -0.43 -3.92
N ASP A 90 7.19 -0.65 -2.63
CA ASP A 90 6.50 -1.84 -2.13
C ASP A 90 5.23 -1.51 -1.32
N VAL A 91 4.22 -2.39 -1.40
CA VAL A 91 3.03 -2.33 -0.55
C VAL A 91 2.95 -3.60 0.30
N THR A 92 3.00 -3.43 1.62
CA THR A 92 2.92 -4.54 2.60
C THR A 92 1.67 -4.43 3.45
N CYS A 93 0.76 -5.37 3.25
CA CYS A 93 -0.50 -5.54 3.96
C CYS A 93 -0.63 -6.96 4.54
N GLU A 94 0.48 -7.67 4.77
CA GLU A 94 0.49 -9.04 5.32
C GLU A 94 -0.09 -9.13 6.74
N HIS A 95 -0.03 -8.03 7.48
CA HIS A 95 -0.63 -7.84 8.80
C HIS A 95 -2.01 -7.19 8.75
N THR A 96 -2.62 -7.10 7.56
CA THR A 96 -4.02 -6.70 7.39
C THR A 96 -4.84 -7.92 6.99
N SER A 97 -5.72 -8.39 7.86
CA SER A 97 -6.58 -9.53 7.55
C SER A 97 -7.72 -9.09 6.63
N SER A 98 -7.67 -9.44 5.34
CA SER A 98 -8.73 -9.12 4.38
C SER A 98 -9.53 -10.35 3.94
N LYS A 99 -10.83 -10.20 3.68
CA LYS A 99 -11.61 -11.27 3.02
C LYS A 99 -11.37 -11.27 1.52
N ASN A 100 -11.52 -10.10 0.91
CA ASN A 100 -11.39 -9.91 -0.52
C ASN A 100 -10.26 -8.93 -0.84
N ALA A 101 -9.54 -9.16 -1.93
CA ALA A 101 -8.54 -8.22 -2.39
C ALA A 101 -8.49 -8.14 -3.92
N THR A 102 -8.27 -6.93 -4.42
CA THR A 102 -7.90 -6.65 -5.80
C THR A 102 -6.54 -5.96 -5.83
N VAL A 103 -5.61 -6.50 -6.61
CA VAL A 103 -4.26 -5.95 -6.75
C VAL A 103 -4.00 -5.61 -8.22
N VAL A 104 -3.62 -4.37 -8.49
CA VAL A 104 -3.09 -3.94 -9.78
C VAL A 104 -1.65 -3.51 -9.57
N LEU A 105 -0.72 -4.27 -10.13
CA LEU A 105 0.71 -4.01 -10.06
C LEU A 105 1.23 -3.59 -11.43
N MET A 106 1.61 -2.33 -11.58
CA MET A 106 2.23 -1.75 -12.76
C MET A 106 3.67 -1.33 -12.43
N GLY A 107 4.65 -2.07 -12.93
CA GLY A 107 6.08 -1.75 -12.71
C GLY A 107 6.89 -2.88 -12.09
N SER A 108 7.82 -2.53 -11.21
CA SER A 108 8.85 -3.45 -10.68
C SER A 108 8.83 -3.62 -9.16
N GLY A 109 7.89 -2.95 -8.48
CA GLY A 109 7.68 -3.06 -7.04
C GLY A 109 6.93 -4.34 -6.63
N ASN A 110 6.83 -4.61 -5.34
CA ASN A 110 6.19 -5.82 -4.83
C ASN A 110 4.97 -5.51 -3.97
N VAL A 111 4.02 -6.44 -3.97
CA VAL A 111 2.85 -6.39 -3.10
C VAL A 111 2.83 -7.64 -2.25
N ARG A 112 2.76 -7.47 -0.92
CA ARG A 112 2.51 -8.57 0.02
C ARG A 112 1.21 -8.36 0.76
N LEU A 113 0.32 -9.36 0.81
CA LEU A 113 -0.99 -9.22 1.46
C LEU A 113 -1.51 -10.50 2.09
N SER A 114 -2.43 -10.38 3.06
CA SER A 114 -3.20 -11.50 3.60
C SER A 114 -4.64 -11.44 3.15
N VAL A 115 -5.16 -12.54 2.60
CA VAL A 115 -6.50 -12.62 2.02
C VAL A 115 -7.11 -14.02 2.15
N SER A 116 -8.38 -14.11 2.59
CA SER A 116 -8.99 -15.40 2.95
C SER A 116 -10.04 -15.95 1.96
N GLU A 117 -10.72 -15.11 1.17
CA GLU A 117 -11.86 -15.55 0.34
C GLU A 117 -11.59 -15.39 -1.16
N GLN A 118 -11.32 -14.18 -1.65
CA GLN A 118 -11.09 -13.93 -3.08
C GLN A 118 -9.92 -12.98 -3.31
N LEU A 119 -9.06 -13.34 -4.26
CA LEU A 119 -7.94 -12.52 -4.70
C LEU A 119 -7.96 -12.35 -6.23
N ASN A 120 -8.11 -11.11 -6.68
CA ASN A 120 -7.99 -10.76 -8.10
C ASN A 120 -6.67 -9.99 -8.31
N VAL A 121 -5.80 -10.46 -9.20
CA VAL A 121 -4.50 -9.83 -9.47
C VAL A 121 -4.35 -9.50 -10.96
N GLN A 122 -4.00 -8.26 -11.24
CA GLN A 122 -3.53 -7.79 -12.54
C GLN A 122 -2.08 -7.37 -12.40
N LEU A 123 -1.17 -8.15 -12.98
CA LEU A 123 0.27 -7.91 -12.94
C LEU A 123 0.73 -7.47 -14.32
N LEU A 124 1.15 -6.20 -14.43
CA LEU A 124 1.64 -5.53 -15.63
C LEU A 124 3.07 -5.04 -15.38
N GLY A 125 4.06 -5.93 -15.47
CA GLY A 125 5.45 -5.59 -15.18
C GLY A 125 6.31 -6.75 -14.70
N SER A 126 7.32 -6.42 -13.91
CA SER A 126 8.37 -7.35 -13.47
C SER A 126 8.38 -7.62 -11.96
N GLY A 127 7.55 -6.90 -11.19
CA GLY A 127 7.44 -7.09 -9.74
C GLY A 127 6.53 -8.26 -9.35
N ASP A 128 6.56 -8.64 -8.08
CA ASP A 128 5.88 -9.83 -7.56
C ASP A 128 4.69 -9.51 -6.64
N VAL A 129 3.73 -10.43 -6.58
CA VAL A 129 2.61 -10.40 -5.64
C VAL A 129 2.64 -11.65 -4.76
N ASP A 130 2.99 -11.48 -3.49
CA ASP A 130 3.04 -12.56 -2.52
C ASP A 130 1.80 -12.50 -1.61
N TYR A 131 1.06 -13.60 -1.50
CA TYR A 131 -0.16 -13.64 -0.70
C TYR A 131 -0.16 -14.76 0.35
N ILE A 132 -0.73 -14.45 1.50
CA ILE A 132 -0.98 -15.38 2.62
C ILE A 132 -2.48 -15.68 2.68
N GLY A 133 -2.83 -16.96 2.82
CA GLY A 133 -4.22 -17.45 2.91
C GLY A 133 -4.54 -18.47 1.83
N ASP A 134 -5.83 -18.81 1.69
CA ASP A 134 -6.32 -19.78 0.70
C ASP A 134 -7.51 -19.22 -0.12
N PRO A 135 -7.35 -18.07 -0.81
CA PRO A 135 -8.44 -17.45 -1.54
C PRO A 135 -8.71 -18.17 -2.87
N LYS A 136 -9.91 -17.95 -3.42
CA LYS A 136 -10.15 -18.14 -4.85
C LYS A 136 -9.34 -17.11 -5.63
N LEU A 137 -8.29 -17.58 -6.30
CA LEU A 137 -7.35 -16.75 -7.04
C LEU A 137 -7.76 -16.58 -8.51
N ASN A 138 -7.89 -15.33 -8.96
CA ASN A 138 -7.99 -14.96 -10.38
C ASN A 138 -6.79 -14.08 -10.75
N THR A 139 -5.99 -14.49 -11.73
CA THR A 139 -4.78 -13.76 -12.11
C THR A 139 -4.78 -13.44 -13.60
N SER A 140 -4.30 -12.24 -13.93
CA SER A 140 -3.93 -11.84 -15.28
C SER A 140 -2.51 -11.28 -15.22
N LYS A 141 -1.61 -11.87 -16.00
CA LYS A 141 -0.19 -11.48 -16.00
C LYS A 141 0.26 -11.09 -17.39
N MET A 142 0.84 -9.90 -17.51
CA MET A 142 1.54 -9.39 -18.68
C MET A 142 2.90 -8.83 -18.23
N GLY A 143 3.94 -9.63 -18.37
CA GLY A 143 5.29 -9.30 -17.93
C GLY A 143 6.00 -10.48 -17.27
N SER A 144 7.10 -10.19 -16.58
CA SER A 144 8.02 -11.19 -16.03
C SER A 144 7.80 -11.52 -14.56
N GLY A 145 6.97 -10.74 -13.85
CA GLY A 145 6.70 -10.95 -12.43
C GLY A 145 5.97 -12.25 -12.10
N SER A 146 5.74 -12.50 -10.83
CA SER A 146 5.11 -13.72 -10.30
C SER A 146 4.01 -13.42 -9.29
N VAL A 147 3.11 -14.38 -9.11
CA VAL A 147 2.07 -14.33 -8.08
C VAL A 147 2.21 -15.60 -7.26
N ASN A 148 2.70 -15.47 -6.03
CA ASN A 148 3.10 -16.60 -5.20
C ASN A 148 2.28 -16.67 -3.93
N ARG A 149 1.88 -17.89 -3.57
CA ARG A 149 1.39 -18.16 -2.23
C ARG A 149 2.57 -18.36 -1.30
N ILE A 150 2.54 -17.72 -0.13
CA ILE A 150 3.56 -17.86 0.91
C ILE A 150 2.92 -18.33 2.23
N GLU A 151 3.72 -19.01 3.05
CA GLU A 151 3.34 -19.37 4.42
C GLU A 151 3.63 -18.22 5.39
N LYS A 152 2.94 -18.23 6.53
CA LYS A 152 3.07 -17.20 7.57
C LYS A 152 4.22 -17.52 8.52
#